data_AF-A0A5D0RRQ4-F1
#
_entry.id   AF-A0A5D0RRQ4-F1
#
_cell.length_a   1.000
_cell.length_b   1.000
_cell.length_c   1.000
_cell.angle_alpha   90.00
_cell.angle_beta   90.00
_cell.angle_gamma   90.00
#
_symmetry.space_group_name_H-M   'P 1'
#
loop_
_entity.id
_entity.type
_entity.pdbx_description
1 polymer ?
#
loop_
_entity_poly.entity_id
_entity_poly.type
_entity_poly.pdbx_seq_one_letter_code
_entity_poly.pdbx_strand_id
1 'polypeptide(L)'
;MGQIAYHAKTGAMAEAFSAPDSVWQDICQSPAGTWLMPQTDWPATPKTSIRGLRFFAHRPGYPDKLPAPESYAHTRLKIEIALALRRTGYQADLEVSGQTPNGDAWIADVLARRKDDKLIAFEIQFSSQHLADFRSRTMRYSQSSVSVCWFMPHKPVANRLGKALCYENQAYYKEHGVFVADCEEIIPFWFDIKGKDEYPDQSPEIHFGRGQYNRRLTIDEAVEGMIEGKPYWQYPHWNWRA
;
A
#
# COMPACT_ATOMS: atom_id res chain seq x y z
N MET A 1 -10.11 -4.86 9.78
CA MET A 1 -9.35 -6.11 9.59
C MET A 1 -7.92 -5.66 9.35
N GLY A 2 -6.97 -6.13 10.16
CA GLY A 2 -5.55 -5.77 10.05
C GLY A 2 -4.69 -7.02 9.95
N GLN A 3 -3.49 -6.89 9.41
CA GLN A 3 -2.54 -8.00 9.27
C GLN A 3 -1.57 -8.14 10.44
N ILE A 4 -1.53 -7.14 11.32
CA ILE A 4 -0.65 -7.14 12.49
C ILE A 4 -1.43 -6.89 13.79
N ALA A 5 -0.88 -7.39 14.89
CA ALA A 5 -1.31 -7.07 16.25
C ALA A 5 -0.09 -7.09 17.19
N TYR A 6 -0.19 -6.36 18.30
CA TYR A 6 0.89 -6.28 19.29
C TYR A 6 0.52 -7.03 20.57
N HIS A 7 1.46 -7.78 21.11
CA HIS A 7 1.27 -8.48 22.38
C HIS A 7 1.26 -7.48 23.54
N ALA A 8 0.17 -7.45 24.32
CA ALA A 8 -0.11 -6.42 25.32
C ALA A 8 0.97 -6.24 26.39
N LYS A 9 1.68 -7.32 26.75
CA LYS A 9 2.72 -7.28 27.80
C LYS A 9 4.13 -7.03 27.27
N THR A 10 4.43 -7.51 26.06
CA THR A 10 5.81 -7.54 25.55
C THR A 10 6.03 -6.54 24.42
N GLY A 11 4.96 -6.00 23.82
CA GLY A 11 5.04 -5.18 22.62
C GLY A 11 5.45 -5.96 21.37
N ALA A 12 5.59 -7.29 21.45
CA ALA A 12 5.98 -8.11 20.30
C ALA A 12 4.89 -8.08 19.22
N MET A 13 5.28 -7.84 17.97
CA MET A 13 4.37 -7.86 16.82
C MET A 13 4.11 -9.30 16.37
N ALA A 14 2.85 -9.62 16.10
CA ALA A 14 2.46 -10.81 15.35
C ALA A 14 1.93 -10.42 13.98
N GLU A 15 2.35 -11.17 12.95
CA GLU A 15 1.89 -11.02 11.57
C GLU A 15 0.99 -12.21 11.19
N ALA A 16 -0.24 -11.94 10.79
CA ALA A 16 -1.23 -13.00 10.53
C ALA A 16 -0.90 -13.86 9.30
N PHE A 17 -0.35 -13.25 8.24
CA PHE A 17 -0.09 -13.94 6.97
C PHE A 17 1.22 -14.75 6.94
N SER A 18 2.20 -14.40 7.77
CA SER A 18 3.53 -15.04 7.79
C SER A 18 3.75 -15.93 9.02
N ALA A 19 2.89 -15.83 10.04
CA ALA A 19 2.97 -16.68 11.22
C ALA A 19 2.87 -18.18 10.84
N PRO A 20 3.83 -19.01 11.30
CA PRO A 20 3.72 -20.46 11.20
C PRO A 20 2.40 -20.96 11.81
N ASP A 21 1.87 -22.08 11.32
CA ASP A 21 0.58 -22.61 11.75
C ASP A 21 0.47 -22.85 13.25
N SER A 22 1.54 -23.34 13.87
CA SER A 22 1.61 -23.51 15.33
C SER A 22 1.49 -22.17 16.07
N VAL A 23 2.26 -21.17 15.63
CA VAL A 23 2.22 -19.82 16.20
C VAL A 23 0.84 -19.19 16.01
N TRP A 24 0.22 -19.37 14.84
CA TRP A 24 -1.13 -18.87 14.60
C TRP A 24 -2.18 -19.56 15.48
N GLN A 25 -2.06 -20.88 15.70
CA GLN A 25 -2.92 -21.60 16.64
C GLN A 25 -2.75 -21.09 18.08
N ASP A 26 -1.52 -20.85 18.52
CA ASP A 26 -1.24 -20.28 19.85
C ASP A 26 -1.86 -18.88 19.99
N ILE A 27 -1.74 -18.03 18.96
CA ILE A 27 -2.40 -16.73 18.89
C ILE A 27 -3.93 -16.90 19.01
N CYS A 28 -4.52 -17.84 18.29
CA CYS A 28 -5.96 -18.11 18.34
C CYS A 28 -6.45 -18.60 19.70
N GLN A 29 -5.62 -19.33 20.44
CA GLN A 29 -5.93 -19.86 21.77
C GLN A 29 -5.60 -18.88 22.91
N SER A 30 -4.93 -17.77 22.61
CA SER A 30 -4.51 -16.78 23.59
C SER A 30 -5.73 -16.14 24.30
N PRO A 31 -5.64 -15.87 25.62
CA PRO A 31 -6.70 -15.16 26.34
C PRO A 31 -7.04 -13.82 25.71
N ALA A 32 -8.30 -13.39 25.82
CA ALA A 32 -8.72 -12.11 25.27
C ALA A 32 -7.95 -10.93 25.91
N GLY A 33 -7.50 -9.99 25.08
CA GLY A 33 -6.63 -8.89 25.51
C GLY A 33 -5.13 -9.20 25.50
N THR A 34 -4.74 -10.42 25.11
CA THR A 34 -3.32 -10.76 24.88
C THR A 34 -2.74 -10.01 23.69
N TRP A 35 -3.54 -9.84 22.64
CA TRP A 35 -3.17 -9.14 21.41
C TRP A 35 -4.00 -7.87 21.27
N LEU A 36 -3.36 -6.77 20.88
CA LEU A 36 -3.96 -5.45 20.73
C LEU A 36 -3.83 -4.95 19.28
N MET A 37 -4.84 -4.22 18.82
CA MET A 37 -4.83 -3.58 17.51
C MET A 37 -3.88 -2.36 17.52
N PRO A 38 -3.01 -2.17 16.50
CA PRO A 38 -1.94 -1.16 16.46
C PRO A 38 -2.29 0.30 16.80
N GLN A 39 -3.49 0.76 16.46
CA GLN A 39 -3.87 2.18 16.56
C GLN A 39 -4.80 2.48 17.72
N THR A 40 -5.48 1.47 18.23
CA THR A 40 -6.57 1.64 19.18
C THR A 40 -6.26 1.01 20.53
N ASP A 41 -5.16 0.24 20.61
CA ASP A 41 -4.82 -0.64 21.73
C ASP A 41 -5.98 -1.54 22.17
N TRP A 42 -6.97 -1.72 21.29
CA TRP A 42 -8.16 -2.48 21.59
C TRP A 42 -7.86 -3.97 21.42
N PRO A 43 -8.42 -4.86 22.26
CA PRO A 43 -8.24 -6.29 22.10
C PRO A 43 -8.53 -6.77 20.67
N ALA A 44 -7.55 -7.47 20.10
CA ALA A 44 -7.63 -8.11 18.81
C ALA A 44 -8.21 -9.52 18.94
N THR A 45 -9.07 -9.89 17.98
CA THR A 45 -9.59 -11.24 17.78
C THR A 45 -8.95 -11.80 16.51
N PRO A 46 -8.09 -12.82 16.61
CA PRO A 46 -7.54 -13.51 15.44
C PRO A 46 -8.66 -14.30 14.74
N LYS A 47 -8.67 -14.26 13.41
CA LYS A 47 -9.68 -14.89 12.56
C LYS A 47 -9.05 -15.43 11.29
N THR A 48 -9.66 -16.49 10.76
CA THR A 48 -9.36 -17.02 9.44
C THR A 48 -10.63 -16.94 8.59
N SER A 49 -10.54 -16.36 7.38
CA SER A 49 -11.66 -16.30 6.46
C SER A 49 -11.97 -17.67 5.85
N ILE A 50 -13.13 -17.83 5.22
CA ILE A 50 -13.48 -19.05 4.48
C ILE A 50 -12.49 -19.37 3.34
N ARG A 51 -11.77 -18.35 2.84
CA ARG A 51 -10.73 -18.46 1.81
C ARG A 51 -9.32 -18.65 2.41
N GLY A 52 -9.21 -18.91 3.72
CA GLY A 52 -7.93 -19.17 4.40
C GLY A 52 -7.11 -17.93 4.77
N LEU A 53 -7.58 -16.71 4.47
CA LEU A 53 -6.87 -15.49 4.85
C LEU A 53 -6.95 -15.30 6.37
N ARG A 54 -5.79 -15.29 7.03
CA ARG A 54 -5.63 -14.97 8.45
C ARG A 54 -5.60 -13.46 8.65
N PHE A 55 -6.21 -12.97 9.73
CA PHE A 55 -6.24 -11.55 10.07
C PHE A 55 -6.65 -11.30 11.52
N PHE A 56 -6.42 -10.06 11.98
CA PHE A 56 -6.92 -9.56 13.26
C PHE A 56 -8.13 -8.65 13.05
N ALA A 57 -9.14 -8.81 13.90
CA ALA A 57 -10.30 -7.93 13.99
C ALA A 57 -10.42 -7.31 15.37
N HIS A 58 -10.95 -6.10 15.47
CA HIS A 58 -11.32 -5.54 16.76
C HIS A 58 -12.33 -6.47 17.45
N ARG A 59 -12.10 -6.76 18.74
CA ARG A 59 -13.06 -7.50 19.57
C ARG A 59 -14.38 -6.72 19.67
N PRO A 60 -15.54 -7.39 19.73
CA PRO A 60 -16.83 -6.71 19.92
C PRO A 60 -16.83 -5.77 21.14
N GLY A 61 -17.56 -4.66 21.04
CA GLY A 61 -17.68 -3.67 22.10
C GLY A 61 -16.69 -2.50 22.04
N TYR A 62 -15.95 -2.33 20.94
CA TYR A 62 -15.14 -1.13 20.74
C TYR A 62 -16.04 0.12 20.78
N PRO A 63 -15.77 1.09 21.67
CA PRO A 63 -16.69 2.20 21.93
C PRO A 63 -16.71 3.24 20.81
N ASP A 64 -15.61 3.38 20.06
CA ASP A 64 -15.50 4.37 18.99
C ASP A 64 -15.89 3.79 17.63
N LYS A 65 -15.96 4.68 16.64
CA LYS A 65 -16.19 4.29 15.25
C LYS A 65 -15.02 3.43 14.77
N LEU A 66 -15.30 2.16 14.50
CA LEU A 66 -14.33 1.27 13.87
C LEU A 66 -13.84 1.84 12.54
N PRO A 67 -12.53 1.73 12.23
CA PRO A 67 -12.04 1.96 10.89
C PRO A 67 -12.84 1.12 9.89
N ALA A 68 -13.12 1.69 8.71
CA ALA A 68 -13.75 0.94 7.64
C ALA A 68 -12.90 -0.32 7.35
N PRO A 69 -13.52 -1.52 7.29
CA PRO A 69 -12.75 -2.72 7.03
C PRO A 69 -12.06 -2.61 5.67
N GLU A 70 -10.77 -2.92 5.63
CA GLU A 70 -10.07 -3.11 4.37
C GLU A 70 -10.76 -4.20 3.55
N SER A 71 -10.84 -3.97 2.24
CA SER A 71 -11.35 -4.95 1.30
C SER A 71 -10.37 -6.12 1.14
N TYR A 72 -10.88 -7.30 0.77
CA TYR A 72 -10.05 -8.49 0.60
C TYR A 72 -8.87 -8.26 -0.37
N ALA A 73 -9.11 -7.59 -1.50
CA ALA A 73 -8.08 -7.31 -2.50
C ALA A 73 -6.97 -6.37 -2.00
N HIS A 74 -7.34 -5.39 -1.18
CA HIS A 74 -6.40 -4.48 -0.53
C HIS A 74 -5.43 -5.24 0.36
N THR A 75 -5.97 -6.03 1.30
CA THR A 75 -5.18 -6.85 2.22
C THR A 75 -4.31 -7.87 1.47
N ARG A 76 -4.84 -8.52 0.41
CA ARG A 76 -4.07 -9.46 -0.42
C ARG A 76 -2.89 -8.80 -1.12
N LEU A 77 -3.11 -7.67 -1.79
CA LEU A 77 -2.03 -6.96 -2.49
C LEU A 77 -0.95 -6.46 -1.52
N LYS A 78 -1.36 -5.99 -0.33
CA LYS A 78 -0.45 -5.56 0.74
C LYS A 78 0.51 -6.68 1.15
N ILE A 79 -0.04 -7.87 1.38
CA ILE A 79 0.73 -9.07 1.70
C ILE A 79 1.66 -9.44 0.54
N GLU A 80 1.16 -9.42 -0.70
CA GLU A 80 1.96 -9.80 -1.87
C GLU A 80 3.14 -8.86 -2.10
N ILE A 81 2.95 -7.54 -1.95
CA ILE A 81 4.03 -6.55 -2.02
C ILE A 81 5.07 -6.79 -0.93
N ALA A 82 4.65 -6.98 0.33
CA ALA A 82 5.57 -7.23 1.43
C ALA A 82 6.37 -8.53 1.23
N LEU A 83 5.71 -9.60 0.78
CA LEU A 83 6.38 -10.86 0.46
C LEU A 83 7.35 -10.74 -0.74
N ALA A 84 6.98 -9.98 -1.77
CA ALA A 84 7.84 -9.72 -2.93
C ALA A 84 9.13 -8.98 -2.54
N LEU A 85 9.02 -7.95 -1.71
CA LEU A 85 10.16 -7.22 -1.14
C LEU A 85 11.04 -8.13 -0.27
N ARG A 86 10.44 -8.99 0.55
CA ARG A 86 11.18 -9.93 1.41
C ARG A 86 11.90 -11.01 0.58
N ARG A 87 11.28 -11.52 -0.49
CA ARG A 87 11.92 -12.48 -1.41
C ARG A 87 13.15 -11.91 -2.10
N THR A 88 13.16 -10.61 -2.38
CA THR A 88 14.30 -9.88 -2.95
C THR A 88 15.31 -9.41 -1.90
N GLY A 89 15.14 -9.83 -0.64
CA GLY A 89 16.11 -9.62 0.44
C GLY A 89 15.98 -8.27 1.17
N TYR A 90 14.90 -7.52 0.95
CA TYR A 90 14.64 -6.26 1.64
C TYR A 90 13.79 -6.47 2.89
N GLN A 91 14.00 -5.61 3.89
CA GLN A 91 13.07 -5.50 5.02
C GLN A 91 11.81 -4.79 4.55
N ALA A 92 10.65 -5.35 4.86
CA ALA A 92 9.36 -4.78 4.56
C ALA A 92 8.34 -5.14 5.64
N ASP A 93 7.67 -4.14 6.19
CA ASP A 93 6.72 -4.28 7.29
C ASP A 93 5.37 -3.68 6.90
N LEU A 94 4.27 -4.24 7.41
CA LEU A 94 2.90 -3.79 7.10
C LEU A 94 2.40 -2.79 8.13
N GLU A 95 1.52 -1.87 7.69
CA GLU A 95 0.76 -0.96 8.57
C GLU A 95 1.67 -0.13 9.50
N VAL A 96 2.82 0.31 9.00
CA VAL A 96 3.83 1.03 9.78
C VAL A 96 3.43 2.49 9.97
N SER A 97 3.26 2.91 11.21
CA SER A 97 2.98 4.30 11.54
C SER A 97 4.25 5.16 11.53
N GLY A 98 4.05 6.44 11.23
CA GLY A 98 5.06 7.47 11.40
C GLY A 98 4.41 8.84 11.52
N GLN A 99 5.23 9.87 11.68
CA GLN A 99 4.77 11.24 11.85
C GLN A 99 5.70 12.18 11.09
N THR A 100 5.14 13.27 10.56
CA THR A 100 5.94 14.38 10.03
C THR A 100 6.65 15.11 11.18
N PRO A 101 7.68 15.93 10.90
CA PRO A 101 8.31 16.78 11.93
C PRO A 101 7.33 17.71 12.67
N ASN A 102 6.18 18.03 12.05
CA ASN A 102 5.14 18.86 12.64
C ASN A 102 4.07 18.06 13.41
N GLY A 103 4.21 16.73 13.49
CA GLY A 103 3.30 15.84 14.23
C GLY A 103 2.14 15.27 13.42
N ASP A 104 2.08 15.48 12.11
CA ASP A 104 1.03 14.87 11.28
C ASP A 104 1.30 13.37 11.13
N ALA A 105 0.39 12.55 11.65
CA ALA A 105 0.51 11.11 11.56
C ALA A 105 0.24 10.58 10.13
N TRP A 106 0.94 9.51 9.79
CA TRP A 106 0.72 8.70 8.60
C TRP A 106 0.91 7.22 8.92
N ILE A 107 0.37 6.34 8.07
CA ILE A 107 0.49 4.90 8.21
C ILE A 107 0.71 4.32 6.82
N ALA A 108 1.87 3.71 6.61
CA ALA A 108 2.22 3.05 5.37
C ALA A 108 1.56 1.69 5.29
N ASP A 109 0.94 1.37 4.15
CA ASP A 109 0.41 0.02 3.91
C ASP A 109 1.53 -1.02 3.95
N VAL A 110 2.63 -0.75 3.24
CA VAL A 110 3.90 -1.46 3.38
C VAL A 110 5.02 -0.44 3.41
N LEU A 111 5.92 -0.55 4.38
CA LEU A 111 7.14 0.25 4.46
C LEU A 111 8.35 -0.66 4.25
N ALA A 112 9.17 -0.35 3.25
CA ALA A 112 10.40 -1.07 2.97
C ALA A 112 11.63 -0.22 3.29
N ARG A 113 12.71 -0.88 3.68
CA ARG A 113 14.02 -0.26 3.91
C ARG A 113 15.00 -0.70 2.82
N ARG A 114 15.57 0.28 2.12
CA ARG A 114 16.67 0.08 1.18
C ARG A 114 17.98 -0.23 1.90
N LYS A 115 18.96 -0.75 1.15
CA LYS A 115 20.33 -0.99 1.65
C LYS A 115 21.05 0.28 2.12
N ASP A 116 20.65 1.46 1.60
CA ASP A 116 21.16 2.78 2.00
C ASP A 116 20.30 3.44 3.09
N ASP A 117 19.54 2.65 3.86
CA ASP A 117 18.62 3.07 4.94
C ASP A 117 17.45 3.97 4.53
N LYS A 118 17.31 4.29 3.23
CA LYS A 118 16.15 5.04 2.74
C LYS A 118 14.87 4.21 2.87
N LEU A 119 13.81 4.87 3.30
CA LEU A 119 12.49 4.28 3.45
C LEU A 119 11.63 4.53 2.22
N ILE A 120 10.89 3.50 1.80
CA ILE A 120 9.92 3.58 0.71
C ILE A 120 8.58 3.01 1.19
N ALA A 121 7.54 3.84 1.13
CA ALA A 121 6.16 3.44 1.34
C ALA A 121 5.53 2.95 0.03
N PHE A 122 4.85 1.81 0.09
CA PHE A 122 4.06 1.24 -0.99
C PHE A 122 2.59 1.32 -0.57
N GLU A 123 1.90 2.36 -1.03
CA GLU A 123 0.50 2.63 -0.71
C GLU A 123 -0.44 1.88 -1.66
N ILE A 124 -1.54 1.35 -1.13
CA ILE A 124 -2.55 0.65 -1.91
C ILE A 124 -3.86 1.44 -1.85
N GLN A 125 -4.38 1.85 -3.01
CA GLN A 125 -5.56 2.70 -3.07
C GLN A 125 -6.66 2.06 -3.92
N PHE A 126 -7.63 1.41 -3.27
CA PHE A 126 -8.82 0.82 -3.94
C PHE A 126 -10.01 1.78 -4.05
N SER A 127 -10.10 2.76 -3.17
CA SER A 127 -11.17 3.76 -3.17
C SER A 127 -10.73 5.00 -3.94
N SER A 128 -11.63 5.62 -4.70
CA SER A 128 -11.29 6.92 -5.31
C SER A 128 -11.02 7.97 -4.22
N GLN A 129 -10.01 8.80 -4.46
CA GLN A 129 -9.70 10.00 -3.69
C GLN A 129 -9.36 11.14 -4.66
N HIS A 130 -9.37 12.38 -4.19
CA HIS A 130 -9.05 13.53 -5.03
C HIS A 130 -7.55 13.65 -5.28
N LEU A 131 -7.15 14.33 -6.36
CA LEU A 131 -5.74 14.61 -6.65
C LEU A 131 -5.05 15.34 -5.49
N ALA A 132 -5.75 16.28 -4.84
CA ALA A 132 -5.25 16.98 -3.66
C ALA A 132 -4.96 16.02 -2.48
N ASP A 133 -5.75 14.95 -2.31
CA ASP A 133 -5.54 13.95 -1.25
C ASP A 133 -4.30 13.10 -1.53
N PHE A 134 -4.10 12.68 -2.79
CA PHE A 134 -2.87 12.00 -3.21
C PHE A 134 -1.65 12.88 -2.91
N ARG A 135 -1.67 14.16 -3.32
CA ARG A 135 -0.58 15.10 -3.08
C ARG A 135 -0.31 15.32 -1.60
N SER A 136 -1.37 15.56 -0.82
CA SER A 136 -1.26 15.75 0.63
C SER A 136 -0.65 14.53 1.34
N ARG A 137 -1.11 13.32 0.97
CA ARG A 137 -0.54 12.06 1.49
C ARG A 137 0.91 11.87 1.06
N THR A 138 1.24 12.08 -0.21
CA THR A 138 2.63 12.02 -0.67
C THR A 138 3.52 13.03 0.05
N MET A 139 3.03 14.25 0.26
CA MET A 139 3.77 15.29 0.97
C MET A 139 4.11 14.89 2.41
N ARG A 140 3.21 14.23 3.14
CA ARG A 140 3.49 13.73 4.50
C ARG A 140 4.63 12.71 4.52
N TYR A 141 4.69 11.81 3.55
CA TYR A 141 5.82 10.88 3.40
C TYR A 141 7.11 11.63 3.09
N SER A 142 7.08 12.55 2.12
CA SER A 142 8.24 13.34 1.73
C SER A 142 8.81 14.17 2.89
N GLN A 143 7.95 14.82 3.69
CA GLN A 143 8.34 15.55 4.91
C GLN A 143 8.99 14.65 5.96
N SER A 144 8.71 13.34 5.91
CA SER A 144 9.28 12.33 6.80
C SER A 144 10.51 11.64 6.19
N SER A 145 11.04 12.15 5.08
CA SER A 145 12.13 11.53 4.30
C SER A 145 11.81 10.11 3.80
N VAL A 146 10.52 9.83 3.58
CA VAL A 146 10.02 8.57 3.03
C VAL A 146 9.58 8.81 1.58
N SER A 147 10.12 8.03 0.64
CA SER A 147 9.60 8.03 -0.74
C SER A 147 8.30 7.23 -0.78
N VAL A 148 7.37 7.55 -1.69
CA VAL A 148 6.11 6.79 -1.80
C VAL A 148 5.76 6.48 -3.24
N CYS A 149 5.26 5.26 -3.48
CA CYS A 149 4.60 4.87 -4.71
C CYS A 149 3.20 4.32 -4.43
N TRP A 150 2.33 4.38 -5.43
CA TRP A 150 0.91 4.09 -5.29
C TRP A 150 0.48 2.95 -6.19
N PHE A 151 0.00 1.86 -5.62
CA PHE A 151 -0.63 0.74 -6.31
C PHE A 151 -2.14 0.91 -6.29
N MET A 152 -2.76 0.95 -7.47
CA MET A 152 -4.19 1.24 -7.57
C MET A 152 -4.88 0.49 -8.71
N PRO A 153 -6.14 0.06 -8.55
CA PRO A 153 -6.93 -0.44 -9.67
C PRO A 153 -7.03 0.61 -10.78
N HIS A 154 -6.91 0.17 -12.03
CA HIS A 154 -7.04 1.04 -13.19
C HIS A 154 -8.36 1.82 -13.14
N LYS A 155 -9.46 1.13 -12.84
CA LYS A 155 -10.77 1.73 -12.61
C LYS A 155 -11.29 1.41 -11.20
N PRO A 156 -11.89 2.38 -10.48
CA PRO A 156 -12.06 3.79 -10.86
C PRO A 156 -10.91 4.70 -10.41
N VAL A 157 -9.78 4.17 -9.94
CA VAL A 157 -8.79 5.01 -9.23
C VAL A 157 -7.77 5.63 -10.19
N ALA A 158 -6.94 4.81 -10.86
CA ALA A 158 -5.87 5.32 -11.73
C ALA A 158 -6.39 6.18 -12.89
N ASN A 159 -7.55 5.82 -13.44
CA ASN A 159 -8.19 6.55 -14.52
C ASN A 159 -8.77 7.89 -14.06
N ARG A 160 -9.29 8.00 -12.83
CA ARG A 160 -9.77 9.29 -12.28
C ARG A 160 -8.60 10.20 -11.93
N LEU A 161 -7.53 9.65 -11.36
CA LEU A 161 -6.29 10.38 -11.11
C LEU A 161 -5.75 10.97 -12.43
N GLY A 162 -5.61 10.14 -13.46
CA GLY A 162 -5.12 10.59 -14.77
C GLY A 162 -6.01 11.66 -15.41
N LYS A 163 -7.34 11.55 -15.27
CA LYS A 163 -8.28 12.58 -15.74
C LYS A 163 -8.11 13.91 -15.00
N ALA A 164 -7.93 13.87 -13.68
CA ALA A 164 -7.71 15.07 -12.88
C ALA A 164 -6.41 15.79 -13.30
N LEU A 165 -5.34 15.02 -13.54
CA LEU A 165 -4.06 15.56 -14.02
C LEU A 165 -4.17 16.14 -15.44
N CYS A 166 -4.88 15.47 -16.36
CA CYS A 166 -5.14 16.03 -17.68
C CYS A 166 -5.91 17.35 -17.61
N TYR A 167 -6.88 17.45 -16.69
CA TYR A 167 -7.66 18.67 -16.51
C TYR A 167 -6.79 19.83 -15.99
N GLU A 168 -5.94 19.55 -15.00
CA GLU A 168 -4.96 20.53 -14.50
C GLU A 168 -3.99 21.00 -15.59
N ASN A 169 -3.61 20.11 -16.51
CA ASN A 169 -2.70 20.38 -17.61
C ASN A 169 -3.39 20.80 -18.93
N GLN A 170 -4.62 21.33 -18.87
CA GLN A 170 -5.38 21.70 -20.07
C GLN A 170 -4.67 22.76 -20.93
N ALA A 171 -3.98 23.71 -20.30
CA ALA A 171 -3.21 24.74 -21.01
C ALA A 171 -2.06 24.11 -21.82
N TYR A 172 -1.32 23.18 -21.22
CA TYR A 172 -0.25 22.46 -21.90
C TYR A 172 -0.76 21.66 -23.09
N TYR A 173 -1.90 20.96 -22.94
CA TYR A 173 -2.54 20.25 -24.03
C TYR A 173 -2.92 21.18 -25.19
N LYS A 174 -3.49 22.36 -24.90
CA LYS A 174 -3.87 23.34 -25.94
C LYS A 174 -2.66 23.84 -26.74
N GLU A 175 -1.51 23.95 -26.10
CA GLU A 175 -0.27 24.45 -26.72
C GLU A 175 0.50 23.35 -27.48
N HIS A 176 0.58 22.14 -26.92
CA HIS A 176 1.47 21.08 -27.41
C HIS A 176 0.73 19.89 -28.05
N GLY A 177 -0.59 19.78 -27.88
CA GLY A 177 -1.38 18.63 -28.34
C GLY A 177 -1.11 17.33 -27.56
N VAL A 178 -0.40 17.39 -26.44
CA VAL A 178 -0.01 16.23 -25.62
C VAL A 178 -0.79 16.20 -24.31
N PHE A 179 -1.38 15.05 -23.97
CA PHE A 179 -2.03 14.84 -22.68
C PHE A 179 -1.00 14.54 -21.59
N VAL A 180 -1.05 15.29 -20.49
CA VAL A 180 -0.24 15.06 -19.29
C VAL A 180 -1.14 14.47 -18.20
N ALA A 181 -1.08 13.15 -18.06
CA ALA A 181 -1.93 12.36 -17.16
C ALA A 181 -1.19 11.82 -15.93
N ASP A 182 0.05 12.28 -15.72
CA ASP A 182 0.96 11.91 -14.64
C ASP A 182 1.67 13.17 -14.11
N CYS A 183 2.37 13.03 -12.99
CA CYS A 183 3.16 14.09 -12.37
C CYS A 183 4.35 13.49 -11.61
N GLU A 184 5.36 14.30 -11.31
CA GLU A 184 6.59 13.84 -10.64
C GLU A 184 6.33 13.43 -9.17
N GLU A 185 5.38 14.08 -8.52
CA GLU A 185 5.11 13.83 -7.10
C GLU A 185 4.32 12.54 -6.84
N ILE A 186 3.68 11.94 -7.85
CA ILE A 186 2.92 10.69 -7.69
C ILE A 186 3.49 9.66 -8.65
N ILE A 187 4.13 8.62 -8.08
CA ILE A 187 4.64 7.45 -8.80
C ILE A 187 3.52 6.40 -8.85
N PRO A 188 2.83 6.21 -10.00
CA PRO A 188 1.64 5.38 -10.06
C PRO A 188 1.96 4.01 -10.69
N PHE A 189 1.66 2.96 -9.93
CA PHE A 189 1.51 1.60 -10.43
C PHE A 189 0.01 1.29 -10.50
N TRP A 190 -0.45 0.77 -11.63
CA TRP A 190 -1.85 0.42 -11.80
C TRP A 190 -2.04 -1.00 -12.32
N PHE A 191 -3.19 -1.58 -12.06
CA PHE A 191 -3.49 -2.96 -12.46
C PHE A 191 -4.98 -3.14 -12.70
N ASP A 192 -5.36 -4.13 -13.50
CA ASP A 192 -6.76 -4.49 -13.69
C ASP A 192 -7.19 -5.54 -12.67
N ILE A 193 -8.38 -5.37 -12.08
CA ILE A 193 -8.98 -6.31 -11.14
C ILE A 193 -10.51 -6.24 -11.27
N LYS A 194 -11.20 -7.36 -11.02
CA LYS A 194 -12.67 -7.43 -11.14
C LYS A 194 -13.39 -6.55 -10.12
N GLY A 195 -12.85 -6.46 -8.91
CA GLY A 195 -13.43 -5.70 -7.81
C GLY A 195 -12.57 -5.80 -6.56
N LYS A 196 -12.95 -5.05 -5.52
CA LYS A 196 -12.21 -4.98 -4.25
C LYS A 196 -12.39 -6.22 -3.35
N ASP A 197 -13.45 -7.00 -3.59
CA ASP A 197 -13.82 -8.16 -2.76
C ASP A 197 -13.30 -9.49 -3.33
N GLU A 198 -12.62 -9.43 -4.47
CA GLU A 198 -11.99 -10.56 -5.14
C GLU A 198 -10.53 -10.23 -5.42
N TYR A 199 -9.66 -11.23 -5.32
CA TYR A 199 -8.27 -11.14 -5.72
C TYR A 199 -7.96 -12.37 -6.58
N PRO A 200 -7.31 -12.21 -7.75
CA PRO A 200 -7.02 -13.34 -8.63
C PRO A 200 -6.08 -14.35 -7.97
N ASP A 201 -6.19 -15.63 -8.33
CA ASP A 201 -5.30 -16.68 -7.81
C ASP A 201 -3.85 -16.46 -8.28
N GLN A 202 -3.69 -15.93 -9.50
CA GLN A 202 -2.42 -15.42 -10.02
C GLN A 202 -2.35 -13.92 -9.80
N SER A 203 -1.20 -13.43 -9.29
CA SER A 203 -0.97 -11.99 -9.11
C SER A 203 -1.25 -11.20 -10.40
N PRO A 204 -1.90 -10.02 -10.28
CA PRO A 204 -2.21 -9.20 -11.43
C PRO A 204 -0.93 -8.67 -12.10
N GLU A 205 -1.00 -8.45 -13.41
CA GLU A 205 0.01 -7.67 -14.14
C GLU A 205 -0.01 -6.23 -13.63
N ILE A 206 1.15 -5.73 -13.24
CA ILE A 206 1.35 -4.37 -12.77
C ILE A 206 1.82 -3.51 -13.94
N HIS A 207 1.20 -2.37 -14.10
CA HIS A 207 1.52 -1.40 -15.13
C HIS A 207 2.17 -0.16 -14.53
N PHE A 208 3.21 0.33 -15.19
CA PHE A 208 3.90 1.57 -14.83
C PHE A 208 4.01 2.49 -16.05
N GLY A 209 3.72 3.78 -15.88
CA GLY A 209 3.70 4.74 -16.98
C GLY A 209 2.44 4.63 -17.85
N ARG A 210 2.44 5.33 -18.99
CA ARG A 210 1.29 5.46 -19.89
C ARG A 210 1.70 5.52 -21.36
N GLY A 211 0.76 5.16 -22.25
CA GLY A 211 0.97 5.19 -23.70
C GLY A 211 2.16 4.34 -24.11
N GLN A 212 3.04 4.88 -24.95
CA GLN A 212 4.27 4.20 -25.39
C GLN A 212 5.28 3.94 -24.26
N TYR A 213 5.16 4.65 -23.12
CA TYR A 213 6.02 4.46 -21.94
C TYR A 213 5.44 3.44 -20.96
N ASN A 214 4.27 2.86 -21.26
CA ASN A 214 3.66 1.85 -20.40
C ASN A 214 4.52 0.58 -20.36
N ARG A 215 4.95 0.21 -19.16
CA ARG A 215 5.58 -1.08 -18.87
C ARG A 215 4.59 -2.01 -18.21
N ARG A 216 4.75 -3.31 -18.52
CA ARG A 216 4.04 -4.42 -17.89
C ARG A 216 5.06 -5.16 -17.07
N LEU A 217 4.75 -5.37 -15.80
CA LEU A 217 5.64 -5.87 -14.77
C LEU A 217 4.88 -6.91 -13.96
N THR A 218 5.58 -7.91 -13.48
CA THR A 218 5.15 -8.69 -12.32
C THR A 218 5.19 -7.80 -11.06
N ILE A 219 4.55 -8.25 -9.97
CA ILE A 219 4.68 -7.56 -8.68
C ILE A 219 6.14 -7.50 -8.24
N ASP A 220 6.90 -8.59 -8.40
CA ASP A 220 8.31 -8.66 -8.05
C ASP A 220 9.14 -7.60 -8.80
N GLU A 221 8.97 -7.50 -10.13
CA GLU A 221 9.68 -6.49 -10.95
C GLU A 221 9.28 -5.06 -10.59
N ALA A 222 8.00 -4.82 -10.26
CA ALA A 222 7.51 -3.51 -9.87
C ALA A 222 8.12 -3.05 -8.54
N VAL A 223 8.11 -3.91 -7.52
CA VAL A 223 8.64 -3.55 -6.19
C VAL A 223 10.16 -3.48 -6.21
N GLU A 224 10.84 -4.39 -6.92
CA GLU A 224 12.29 -4.39 -7.08
C GLU A 224 12.75 -3.15 -7.85
N GLY A 225 12.11 -2.83 -8.97
CA GLY A 225 12.47 -1.62 -9.71
C GLY A 225 12.20 -0.33 -8.93
N MET A 226 11.15 -0.29 -8.12
CA MET A 226 10.90 0.85 -7.23
C MET A 226 12.01 0.99 -6.18
N ILE A 227 12.40 -0.11 -5.52
CA ILE A 227 13.42 -0.07 -4.45
C ILE A 227 14.82 0.22 -5.00
N GLU A 228 15.10 -0.17 -6.24
CA GLU A 228 16.34 0.14 -6.96
C GLU A 228 16.36 1.57 -7.54
N GLY A 229 15.22 2.26 -7.58
CA GLY A 229 15.12 3.61 -8.15
C GLY A 229 15.16 3.61 -9.67
N LYS A 230 14.52 2.62 -10.31
CA LYS A 230 14.32 2.57 -11.77
C LYS A 230 13.34 3.63 -12.29
N PRO A 231 12.22 3.95 -11.61
CA PRO A 231 11.37 5.08 -11.99
C PRO A 231 12.15 6.39 -12.05
N TYR A 232 12.01 7.14 -13.14
CA TYR A 232 12.48 8.52 -13.23
C TYR A 232 11.53 9.39 -14.05
N TRP A 233 11.38 10.64 -13.63
CA TRP A 233 10.53 11.60 -14.30
C TRP A 233 11.30 12.30 -15.42
N GLN A 234 10.75 12.29 -16.63
CA GLN A 234 11.18 13.14 -17.73
C GLN A 234 9.93 13.74 -18.34
N TYR A 235 9.65 14.98 -17.97
CA TYR A 235 8.41 15.64 -18.31
C TYR A 235 8.07 15.48 -19.82
N PRO A 236 6.82 15.10 -20.16
CA PRO A 236 5.67 14.91 -19.29
C PRO A 236 5.43 13.44 -18.85
N HIS A 237 6.45 12.59 -18.86
CA HIS A 237 6.29 11.14 -18.71
C HIS A 237 7.16 10.52 -17.63
N TRP A 238 6.60 9.52 -16.96
CA TRP A 238 7.37 8.55 -16.21
C TRP A 238 8.10 7.60 -17.14
N ASN A 239 9.38 7.39 -16.85
CA ASN A 239 10.25 6.46 -17.56
C ASN A 239 10.85 5.47 -16.55
N TRP A 240 11.49 4.44 -17.08
CA TRP A 240 12.03 3.34 -16.30
C TRP A 240 13.39 2.95 -16.84
N ARG A 241 14.40 2.99 -15.96
CA ARG A 241 15.78 2.63 -16.29
C ARG A 241 15.86 1.14 -16.62
N ALA A 242 16.68 0.84 -17.63
CA ALA A 242 17.04 -0.53 -17.98
C ALA A 242 17.76 -1.21 -16.81
#